data_AF-A0A7S1X7J7-F1
#
_entry.id   AF-A0A7S1X7J7-F1
#
_cell.length_a   1.000
_cell.length_b   1.000
_cell.length_c   1.000
_cell.angle_alpha   90.00
_cell.angle_beta   90.00
_cell.angle_gamma   90.00
#
_symmetry.space_group_name_H-M   'P 1'
#
loop_
_entity.id
_entity.type
_entity.pdbx_description
1 polymer ?
#
loop_
_entity_poly.entity_id
_entity_poly.type
_entity_poly.pdbx_seq_one_letter_code
_entity_poly.pdbx_strand_id
1 'polypeptide(L)'
;GAALIVSRCSVEEYSKLLKFWHARRPDVMVLMLNSRLVSVVRALMRMYRAHLCAAGWGPFEGGADPTSGLVASYIALHMCRLATVYGFGSERITEDKEAHTPYHY
;
A
#
# COMPACT_ATOMS: atom_id res chain seq x y z
N GLY A 1 -1.18 23.21 -4.74
CA GLY A 1 -1.78 22.36 -3.70
C GLY A 1 -1.37 20.93 -3.92
N ALA A 2 -1.40 20.10 -2.87
CA ALA A 2 -1.09 18.67 -2.94
C ALA A 2 -2.26 17.86 -2.40
N ALA A 3 -2.42 16.62 -2.85
CA ALA A 3 -3.44 15.70 -2.34
C ALA A 3 -2.78 14.61 -1.48
N LEU A 4 -3.28 14.43 -0.25
CA LEU A 4 -2.89 13.35 0.64
C LEU A 4 -4.01 12.32 0.68
N ILE A 5 -3.77 11.15 0.07
CA ILE A 5 -4.73 10.04 0.07
C ILE A 5 -4.40 9.12 1.24
N VAL A 6 -5.31 9.03 2.21
CA VAL A 6 -5.18 8.18 3.39
C VAL A 6 -5.92 6.88 3.13
N SER A 7 -5.22 5.76 3.26
CA SER A 7 -5.79 4.41 3.13
C SER A 7 -5.61 3.63 4.43
N ARG A 8 -6.48 2.63 4.66
CA ARG A 8 -6.42 1.74 5.83
C ARG A 8 -6.42 2.48 7.17
N CYS A 9 -7.23 3.54 7.29
CA CYS A 9 -7.45 4.26 8.55
C CYS A 9 -8.92 4.18 8.97
N SER A 10 -9.17 4.39 10.25
CA SER A 10 -10.50 4.66 10.81
C SER A 10 -10.97 6.09 10.47
N VAL A 11 -12.27 6.34 10.63
CA VAL A 11 -12.85 7.67 10.46
C VAL A 11 -12.32 8.66 11.50
N GLU A 12 -12.02 8.17 12.71
CA GLU A 12 -11.47 8.99 13.79
C GLU A 12 -10.04 9.47 13.47
N GLU A 13 -9.18 8.56 13.02
CA GLU A 13 -7.81 8.90 12.58
C GLU A 13 -7.81 9.86 11.39
N TYR A 14 -8.69 9.62 10.42
CA TYR A 14 -8.88 10.54 9.28
C TYR A 14 -9.29 11.94 9.76
N SER A 15 -10.24 12.02 10.68
CA SER A 15 -10.73 13.31 11.22
C SER A 15 -9.62 14.07 11.94
N LYS A 16 -8.74 13.38 12.67
CA LYS A 16 -7.57 13.98 13.33
C LYS A 16 -6.57 14.53 12.29
N LEU A 17 -6.27 13.75 11.24
CA LEU A 17 -5.38 14.18 10.15
C LEU A 17 -5.94 15.39 9.39
N LEU A 18 -7.24 15.38 9.10
CA LEU A 18 -7.91 16.48 8.41
C LEU A 18 -7.78 17.78 9.20
N LYS A 19 -8.10 17.75 10.51
CA LYS A 19 -7.98 18.93 11.39
C LYS A 19 -6.53 19.44 11.46
N PHE A 20 -5.58 18.53 11.60
CA PHE A 20 -4.16 18.85 11.66
C PHE A 20 -3.67 19.57 10.39
N TRP A 21 -3.99 19.01 9.23
CA TRP A 21 -3.54 19.56 7.95
C TRP A 21 -4.27 20.85 7.61
N HIS A 22 -5.57 20.95 7.89
CA HIS A 22 -6.33 22.18 7.66
C HIS A 22 -5.76 23.37 8.43
N ALA A 23 -5.30 23.16 9.67
CA ALA A 23 -4.71 24.21 10.49
C ALA A 23 -3.31 24.66 10.03
N ARG A 24 -2.54 23.79 9.38
CA ARG A 24 -1.12 24.04 9.04
C ARG A 24 -0.87 24.30 7.56
N ARG A 25 -1.60 23.61 6.70
CA ARG A 25 -1.47 23.60 5.24
C ARG A 25 -2.86 23.43 4.62
N PRO A 26 -3.71 24.47 4.65
CA PRO A 26 -5.05 24.41 4.06
C PRO A 26 -5.02 24.16 2.53
N ASP A 27 -3.86 24.32 1.88
CA ASP A 27 -3.64 23.97 0.48
C ASP A 27 -3.47 22.46 0.22
N VAL A 28 -3.35 21.65 1.27
CA VAL A 28 -3.28 20.18 1.18
C VAL A 28 -4.69 19.60 1.29
N MET A 29 -5.14 18.96 0.22
CA MET A 29 -6.41 18.24 0.20
C MET A 29 -6.22 16.85 0.81
N VAL A 30 -6.84 16.60 1.95
CA VAL A 30 -6.81 15.28 2.60
C VAL A 30 -8.02 14.47 2.14
N LEU A 31 -7.80 13.28 1.59
CA LEU A 31 -8.83 12.39 1.06
C LEU A 31 -8.78 11.05 1.79
N MET A 32 -9.95 10.53 2.20
CA MET A 32 -10.07 9.17 2.71
C MET A 32 -10.39 8.21 1.56
N LEU A 33 -9.58 7.17 1.41
CA LEU A 33 -9.81 6.15 0.40
C LEU A 33 -11.01 5.28 0.79
N ASN A 34 -11.91 5.04 -0.17
CA ASN A 34 -13.06 4.16 0.01
C ASN A 34 -12.58 2.73 0.36
N SER A 35 -13.11 2.17 1.44
CA SER A 35 -12.75 0.83 1.93
C SER A 35 -13.03 -0.27 0.91
N ARG A 36 -13.99 -0.07 -0.01
CA ARG A 36 -14.26 -1.00 -1.12
C ARG A 36 -13.04 -1.19 -2.02
N LEU A 37 -12.27 -0.14 -2.29
CA LEU A 37 -11.08 -0.25 -3.13
C LEU A 37 -10.03 -1.14 -2.46
N VAL A 38 -9.81 -0.97 -1.15
CA VAL A 38 -8.90 -1.83 -0.38
C VAL A 38 -9.38 -3.29 -0.44
N SER A 39 -10.70 -3.54 -0.36
CA SER A 39 -11.26 -4.88 -0.50
C SER A 39 -11.08 -5.50 -1.89
N VAL A 40 -11.18 -4.71 -2.95
CA VAL A 40 -10.91 -5.18 -4.33
C VAL A 40 -9.44 -5.58 -4.49
N VAL A 41 -8.52 -4.71 -4.05
CA VAL A 41 -7.07 -5.00 -4.08
C VAL A 41 -6.74 -6.24 -3.25
N ARG A 42 -7.39 -6.39 -2.09
CA ARG A 42 -7.28 -7.59 -1.24
C ARG A 42 -7.71 -8.86 -1.98
N ALA A 43 -8.84 -8.83 -2.69
CA ALA A 43 -9.33 -9.97 -3.44
C ALA A 43 -8.35 -10.35 -4.57
N LEU A 44 -7.86 -9.36 -5.32
CA LEU A 44 -6.84 -9.57 -6.36
C LEU A 44 -5.57 -10.22 -5.78
N MET A 45 -5.07 -9.71 -4.66
CA MET A 45 -3.89 -10.26 -3.99
C MET A 45 -4.10 -11.72 -3.56
N ARG A 46 -5.27 -12.06 -3.01
CA ARG A 46 -5.60 -13.44 -2.61
C ARG A 46 -5.66 -14.38 -3.80
N MET A 47 -6.29 -13.97 -4.91
CA MET A 47 -6.35 -14.77 -6.13
C MET A 47 -4.95 -15.01 -6.69
N TYR A 48 -4.12 -13.96 -6.75
CA TYR A 48 -2.74 -14.09 -7.22
C TYR A 48 -1.91 -15.01 -6.33
N ARG A 49 -2.03 -14.90 -5.01
CA ARG A 49 -1.38 -15.80 -4.06
C ARG A 49 -1.80 -17.25 -4.25
N ALA A 50 -3.10 -17.51 -4.41
CA ALA A 50 -3.60 -18.87 -4.65
C ALA A 50 -3.03 -19.47 -5.94
N HIS A 51 -2.96 -18.67 -7.01
CA HIS A 51 -2.35 -19.08 -8.28
C HIS A 51 -0.86 -19.42 -8.12
N LEU A 52 -0.09 -18.57 -7.43
CA LEU A 52 1.33 -18.82 -7.16
C LEU A 52 1.56 -20.07 -6.29
N CYS A 53 0.72 -20.29 -5.27
CA CYS A 53 0.78 -21.50 -4.46
C CYS A 53 0.51 -22.75 -5.31
N ALA A 54 -0.49 -22.72 -6.19
CA ALA A 54 -0.80 -23.83 -7.09
C ALA A 54 0.35 -24.10 -8.10
N ALA A 55 1.08 -23.06 -8.49
CA ALA A 55 2.27 -23.17 -9.33
C ALA A 55 3.55 -23.58 -8.56
N GLY A 56 3.46 -23.89 -7.27
CA GLY A 56 4.59 -24.39 -6.46
C GLY A 56 5.51 -23.30 -5.88
N TRP A 57 5.15 -22.02 -5.98
CA TRP A 57 5.93 -20.91 -5.40
C TRP A 57 5.61 -20.64 -3.92
N GLY A 58 4.57 -21.29 -3.40
CA GLY A 58 4.16 -21.22 -2.00
C GLY A 58 4.61 -22.45 -1.19
N PRO A 59 4.19 -22.54 0.08
CA PRO A 59 3.31 -21.61 0.78
C PRO A 59 4.01 -20.31 1.16
N PHE A 60 3.34 -19.18 0.95
CA PHE A 60 3.80 -17.89 1.47
C PHE A 60 3.37 -17.73 2.93
N GLU A 61 4.23 -17.16 3.76
CA GLU A 61 3.87 -16.74 5.12
C GLU A 61 3.32 -15.31 5.12
N GLY A 62 2.45 -14.99 6.10
CA GLY A 62 1.95 -13.63 6.30
C GLY A 62 0.49 -13.39 5.90
N GLY A 63 0.05 -12.15 6.19
CA GLY A 63 -1.35 -11.72 6.21
C GLY A 63 -2.05 -11.62 4.85
N ALA A 64 -3.37 -11.44 4.91
CA ALA A 64 -4.24 -11.37 3.75
C ALA A 64 -4.61 -9.93 3.34
N ASP A 65 -3.99 -8.92 3.97
CA ASP A 65 -4.27 -7.50 3.73
C ASP A 65 -3.20 -6.86 2.85
N PRO A 66 -3.61 -6.06 1.83
CA PRO A 66 -2.66 -5.41 0.94
C PRO A 66 -1.88 -4.31 1.68
N THR A 67 -0.61 -4.14 1.32
CA THR A 67 0.20 -3.01 1.77
C THR A 67 -0.33 -1.69 1.20
N SER A 68 -0.04 -0.56 1.86
CA SER A 68 -0.38 0.77 1.32
C SER A 68 0.29 1.02 -0.04
N GLY A 69 1.51 0.51 -0.25
CA GLY A 69 2.19 0.58 -1.55
C GLY A 69 1.45 -0.16 -2.65
N LEU A 70 0.91 -1.36 -2.37
CA LEU A 70 0.14 -2.11 -3.37
C LEU A 70 -1.16 -1.38 -3.73
N VAL A 71 -1.84 -0.83 -2.73
CA VAL A 71 -3.04 0.00 -2.93
C VAL A 71 -2.72 1.25 -3.74
N ALA A 72 -1.63 1.95 -3.43
CA ALA A 72 -1.20 3.14 -4.16
C ALA A 72 -0.84 2.83 -5.62
N SER A 73 -0.16 1.70 -5.86
CA SER A 73 0.17 1.24 -7.21
C SER A 73 -1.08 0.94 -8.03
N TYR A 74 -2.08 0.30 -7.42
CA TYR A 74 -3.37 0.08 -8.05
C TYR A 74 -4.09 1.39 -8.40
N ILE A 75 -4.08 2.38 -7.51
CA ILE A 75 -4.63 3.71 -7.80
C ILE A 75 -3.88 4.39 -8.95
N ALA A 76 -2.55 4.33 -8.95
CA ALA A 76 -1.73 4.92 -10.00
C ALA A 76 -2.03 4.31 -11.39
N LEU A 77 -2.28 3.00 -11.47
CA LEU A 77 -2.68 2.31 -12.71
C LEU A 77 -4.06 2.74 -13.23
N HIS A 78 -4.94 3.24 -12.37
CA HIS A 78 -6.25 3.79 -12.78
C HIS A 78 -6.18 5.26 -13.18
N MET A 79 -5.19 5.99 -12.65
CA MET A 79 -5.01 7.42 -12.95
C MET A 79 -4.08 7.66 -14.15
N CYS A 80 -3.16 6.73 -14.40
CA CYS A 80 -2.11 6.86 -15.40
C CYS A 80 -2.16 5.68 -16.37
N ARG A 81 -1.86 5.95 -17.65
CA ARG A 81 -1.71 4.88 -18.67
C ARG A 81 -0.60 3.88 -18.32
N LEU A 82 0.43 4.36 -17.60
CA LEU A 82 1.57 3.58 -17.14
C LEU A 82 1.98 4.11 -15.76
N ALA A 83 2.27 3.20 -14.84
CA ALA A 83 2.82 3.52 -13.52
C ALA A 83 4.10 2.71 -13.29
N THR A 84 5.19 3.39 -12.94
CA THR A 84 6.44 2.76 -12.52
C THR A 84 6.58 2.91 -11.01
N VAL A 85 6.77 1.81 -10.30
CA VAL A 85 6.86 1.79 -8.84
C VAL A 85 8.28 1.43 -8.43
N TYR A 86 8.93 2.30 -7.66
CA TYR A 86 10.29 2.12 -7.16
C TYR A 86 10.28 1.71 -5.68
N GLY A 87 11.25 0.89 -5.26
CA GLY A 87 11.34 0.40 -3.88
C GLY A 87 10.20 -0.56 -3.48
N PHE A 88 9.54 -1.18 -4.48
CA PHE A 88 8.43 -2.11 -4.26
C PHE A 88 8.94 -3.54 -4.09
N GLY A 89 9.32 -3.89 -2.86
CA GLY A 89 9.85 -5.22 -2.51
C GLY A 89 11.27 -5.16 -1.95
N SER A 90 11.62 -6.14 -1.10
CA SER A 90 12.96 -6.32 -0.55
C SER A 90 13.76 -7.27 -1.44
N GLU A 91 15.01 -6.91 -1.75
CA GLU A 91 15.99 -7.82 -2.32
C GLU A 91 16.10 -9.10 -1.48
N ARG A 92 16.28 -10.25 -2.13
CA ARG A 92 16.66 -11.48 -1.43
C ARG A 92 18.10 -11.30 -0.94
N ILE A 93 18.27 -11.07 0.36
CA ILE A 93 19.56 -11.24 1.01
C ILE A 93 19.74 -12.75 1.27
N THR A 94 20.32 -13.42 0.29
CA THR A 94 20.91 -14.76 0.39
C THR A 94 22.42 -14.55 0.23
N GLU A 95 23.33 -14.99 1.07
CA GLU A 95 23.32 -15.84 2.26
C GLU A 95 24.38 -15.25 3.17
N ASP A 96 24.03 -14.40 4.14
CA ASP A 96 24.80 -14.29 5.37
C ASP A 96 24.01 -13.44 6.36
N LYS A 97 23.92 -13.97 7.56
CA LYS A 97 23.17 -13.40 8.67
C LYS A 97 23.68 -11.97 8.93
N GLU A 98 22.74 -11.06 9.22
CA GLU A 98 22.96 -9.69 9.72
C GLU A 98 23.07 -8.53 8.71
N ALA A 99 22.35 -8.56 7.60
CA ALA A 99 22.01 -7.32 6.92
C ALA A 99 20.70 -6.73 7.50
N HIS A 100 20.82 -5.94 8.57
CA HIS A 100 19.75 -5.05 9.02
C HIS A 100 19.53 -3.96 7.95
N THR A 101 18.72 -4.24 6.94
CA THR A 101 18.23 -3.19 6.05
C THR A 101 17.22 -2.33 6.81
N PRO A 102 17.38 -1.00 6.83
CA PRO A 102 16.42 -0.13 7.48
C PRO A 102 15.06 -0.29 6.80
N TYR A 103 14.01 -0.48 7.60
CA TYR A 103 12.63 -0.68 7.14
C TYR A 103 12.07 0.53 6.35
N HIS A 104 12.76 1.66 6.45
CA HIS A 104 12.52 2.90 5.72
C HIS A 104 13.85 3.45 5.18
N TYR A 105 13.84 3.92 3.93
CA TYR A 105 14.97 4.62 3.30
C TYR A 105 15.11 6.04 3.85
#